data_AF-A0A968RHL2-F1
#
_entry.id   AF-A0A968RHL2-F1
#
_cell.length_a   1.000
_cell.length_b   1.000
_cell.length_c   1.000
_cell.angle_alpha   90.00
_cell.angle_beta   90.00
_cell.angle_gamma   90.00
#
_symmetry.space_group_name_H-M   'P 1'
#
loop_
_entity.id
_entity.type
_entity.pdbx_description
1 polymer ?
#
loop_
_entity_poly.entity_id
_entity_poly.type
_entity_poly.pdbx_seq_one_letter_code
_entity_poly.pdbx_strand_id
1 'polypeptide(L)'
;MSKIADIILEIKPDFKYPRALATNTIEMAQNNIYCAIHLPRLTDVNVKNDDYSEVTTLVEYFVFQVLGEFKVDFHQNGVKQN
;
A
#
# COMPACT_ATOMS: atom_id res chain seq x y z
N MET A 1 10.24 12.35 -3.01
CA MET A 1 10.34 11.87 -1.62
C MET A 1 9.88 12.89 -0.58
N SER A 2 10.31 14.17 -0.63
CA SER A 2 9.88 15.19 0.36
C SER A 2 8.36 15.24 0.53
N LYS A 3 7.60 15.39 -0.57
CA LYS A 3 6.13 15.54 -0.50
C LYS A 3 5.38 14.43 0.24
N ILE A 4 5.78 13.16 0.06
CA ILE A 4 5.12 12.04 0.76
C ILE A 4 5.54 12.01 2.24
N ALA A 5 6.80 12.32 2.53
CA ALA A 5 7.26 12.47 3.91
C ALA A 5 6.54 13.62 4.63
N ASP A 6 6.29 14.72 3.91
CA ASP A 6 5.55 15.89 4.42
C ASP A 6 4.09 15.49 4.74
N ILE A 7 3.41 14.75 3.85
CA ILE A 7 2.07 14.19 4.10
C ILE A 7 2.07 13.26 5.34
N ILE A 8 3.09 12.41 5.50
CA ILE A 8 3.20 11.53 6.67
C ILE A 8 3.29 12.37 7.96
N LEU A 9 4.02 13.48 7.94
CA LEU A 9 4.14 14.39 9.09
C LEU A 9 2.88 15.24 9.30
N GLU A 10 2.12 15.56 8.26
CA GLU A 10 0.81 16.21 8.39
C GLU A 10 -0.19 15.28 9.10
N ILE A 11 -0.14 13.97 8.81
CA ILE A 11 -0.98 12.96 9.45
C ILE A 11 -0.50 12.66 10.88
N LYS A 12 0.81 12.45 11.06
CA LYS A 12 1.43 12.06 12.32
C LYS A 12 2.69 12.90 12.57
N PRO A 13 2.55 14.07 13.23
CA PRO A 13 3.65 15.04 13.39
C PRO A 13 4.86 14.52 14.18
N ASP A 14 4.66 13.55 15.06
CA ASP A 14 5.71 12.92 15.88
C ASP A 14 6.32 11.66 15.24
N PHE A 15 5.95 11.34 13.99
CA PHE A 15 6.47 10.16 13.32
C PHE A 15 7.98 10.27 13.07
N LYS A 16 8.73 9.30 13.57
CA LYS A 16 10.20 9.38 13.68
C LYS A 16 10.93 9.25 12.33
N TYR A 17 10.35 8.57 11.34
CA TYR A 17 11.06 8.18 10.12
C TYR A 17 10.25 8.41 8.82
N PRO A 18 9.70 9.61 8.57
CA PRO A 18 8.74 9.85 7.48
C PRO A 18 9.34 9.63 6.09
N ARG A 19 10.61 10.02 5.88
CA ARG A 19 11.31 9.80 4.60
C ARG A 19 11.56 8.32 4.32
N ALA A 20 11.94 7.55 5.36
CA ALA A 20 12.17 6.11 5.21
C ALA A 20 10.87 5.38 4.90
N LEU A 21 9.79 5.71 5.61
CA LEU A 21 8.47 5.16 5.31
C LEU A 21 8.05 5.49 3.87
N ALA A 22 8.18 6.76 3.44
CA ALA A 22 7.86 7.16 2.06
C ALA A 22 8.63 6.36 1.00
N THR A 23 9.95 6.19 1.16
CA THR A 23 10.77 5.41 0.23
C THR A 23 10.35 3.94 0.25
N ASN A 24 10.25 3.34 1.44
CA ASN A 24 9.86 1.94 1.59
C ASN A 24 8.48 1.65 0.99
N THR A 25 7.52 2.58 1.11
CA THR A 25 6.18 2.46 0.51
C THR A 25 6.25 2.33 -1.01
N ILE A 26 7.08 3.15 -1.67
CA ILE A 26 7.24 3.10 -3.13
C ILE A 26 7.95 1.81 -3.55
N GLU A 27 9.04 1.46 -2.87
CA GLU A 27 9.81 0.24 -3.15
C GLU A 27 8.96 -1.01 -2.94
N MET A 28 8.15 -1.04 -1.87
CA MET A 28 7.23 -2.15 -1.58
C MET A 28 6.17 -2.30 -2.68
N ALA A 29 5.59 -1.20 -3.17
CA ALA A 29 4.62 -1.25 -4.25
C ALA A 29 5.27 -1.83 -5.53
N GLN A 30 6.45 -1.32 -5.91
CA GLN A 30 7.19 -1.79 -7.08
C GLN A 30 7.58 -3.28 -6.97
N ASN A 31 8.07 -3.70 -5.80
CA ASN A 31 8.46 -5.09 -5.55
C ASN A 31 7.25 -6.03 -5.63
N ASN A 32 6.10 -5.65 -5.07
CA ASN A 32 4.91 -6.49 -5.13
C ASN A 32 4.31 -6.56 -6.55
N ILE A 33 4.38 -5.49 -7.34
CA ILE A 33 4.01 -5.52 -8.76
C ILE A 33 4.93 -6.51 -9.52
N TYR A 34 6.24 -6.40 -9.33
CA TYR A 34 7.20 -7.30 -9.97
C TYR A 34 6.97 -8.76 -9.57
N CYS A 35 6.78 -9.03 -8.28
CA CYS A 35 6.45 -10.38 -7.79
C CYS A 35 5.13 -10.88 -8.38
N ALA A 36 4.06 -10.08 -8.40
CA ALA A 36 2.76 -10.51 -8.93
C ALA A 36 2.84 -10.93 -10.41
N ILE A 37 3.68 -10.25 -11.21
CA ILE A 37 3.83 -10.52 -12.64
C ILE A 37 4.81 -11.68 -12.90
N HIS A 38 5.95 -11.71 -12.21
CA HIS A 38 7.06 -12.60 -12.56
C HIS A 38 7.32 -13.73 -11.56
N LEU A 39 7.01 -13.51 -10.28
CA LEU A 39 7.28 -14.43 -9.18
C LEU A 39 6.05 -14.55 -8.27
N PRO A 40 4.88 -14.97 -8.80
CA PRO A 40 3.59 -14.85 -8.11
C PRO A 40 3.49 -15.65 -6.81
N ARG A 41 4.45 -16.54 -6.53
CA ARG A 41 4.57 -17.28 -5.27
C ARG A 41 5.28 -16.50 -4.15
N LEU A 42 5.78 -15.30 -4.43
CA LEU A 42 6.52 -14.45 -3.48
C LEU A 42 5.72 -13.23 -3.01
N THR A 43 4.43 -13.16 -3.36
CA THR A 43 3.55 -12.09 -2.94
C THR A 43 2.14 -12.64 -2.72
N ASP A 44 1.36 -11.94 -1.91
CA ASP A 44 -0.03 -12.27 -1.60
C ASP A 44 -1.02 -11.56 -2.55
N VAL A 45 -0.53 -10.77 -3.50
CA VAL A 45 -1.37 -10.00 -4.44
C VAL A 45 -1.32 -10.55 -5.85
N ASN A 46 -2.42 -10.39 -6.57
CA ASN A 46 -2.54 -10.83 -7.95
C ASN A 46 -2.84 -9.62 -8.87
N VAL A 47 -2.06 -9.47 -9.93
CA VAL A 47 -2.25 -8.44 -10.96
C VAL A 47 -2.81 -9.08 -12.22
N LYS A 48 -4.02 -8.69 -12.62
CA LYS A 48 -4.67 -9.14 -13.86
C LYS A 48 -5.18 -7.92 -14.61
N ASN A 49 -4.96 -7.88 -15.93
CA ASN A 49 -5.42 -6.78 -16.79
C ASN A 49 -5.02 -5.40 -16.28
N ASP A 50 -3.78 -5.26 -15.79
CA ASP A 50 -3.26 -4.02 -15.19
C ASP A 50 -4.07 -3.50 -13.98
N ASP A 51 -4.81 -4.38 -13.29
CA ASP A 51 -5.44 -4.07 -12.00
C ASP A 51 -4.42 -4.21 -10.87
N TYR A 52 -4.07 -3.07 -10.27
CA TYR A 52 -3.13 -2.94 -9.15
C TYR A 52 -3.82 -2.65 -7.81
N SER A 53 -5.14 -2.84 -7.73
CA SER A 53 -5.93 -2.58 -6.52
C SER A 53 -5.47 -3.44 -5.32
N GLU A 54 -5.13 -4.70 -5.56
CA GLU A 54 -4.58 -5.59 -4.51
C GLU A 54 -3.21 -5.11 -4.01
N VAL A 55 -2.34 -4.59 -4.89
CA VAL A 55 -1.05 -4.00 -4.50
C VAL A 55 -1.28 -2.78 -3.62
N THR A 56 -2.20 -1.90 -4.03
CA THR A 56 -2.56 -0.70 -3.25
C THR A 56 -3.05 -1.09 -1.87
N THR A 57 -3.95 -2.07 -1.80
CA THR A 57 -4.51 -2.60 -0.54
C THR A 57 -3.42 -3.13 0.40
N LEU A 58 -2.47 -3.90 -0.13
CA LEU A 58 -1.35 -4.43 0.64
C LEU A 58 -0.46 -3.29 1.18
N VAL A 59 -0.14 -2.31 0.33
CA VAL A 59 0.71 -1.19 0.71
C VAL A 59 0.06 -0.33 1.79
N GLU A 60 -1.23 -0.02 1.63
CA GLU A 60 -2.03 0.72 2.61
C GLU A 60 -2.08 0.00 3.96
N TYR A 61 -2.32 -1.31 3.94
CA TYR A 61 -2.31 -2.13 5.16
C TYR A 61 -1.01 -1.92 5.96
N PHE A 62 0.15 -2.10 5.33
CA PHE A 62 1.44 -1.93 6.00
C PHE A 62 1.68 -0.49 6.48
N VAL A 63 1.39 0.51 5.64
CA VAL A 63 1.60 1.93 6.00
C VAL A 63 0.73 2.32 7.19
N PHE A 64 -0.55 1.94 7.21
CA PHE A 64 -1.45 2.26 8.30
C PHE A 64 -1.09 1.52 9.59
N GLN A 65 -0.63 0.26 9.52
CA GLN A 65 -0.06 -0.43 10.68
C GLN A 65 1.13 0.34 11.26
N VAL A 66 2.05 0.83 10.42
CA VAL A 66 3.23 1.58 10.87
C VAL A 66 2.86 2.94 11.46
N LEU A 67 1.85 3.62 10.93
CA LEU A 67 1.36 4.90 11.46
C LEU A 67 0.57 4.73 12.77
N GLY A 68 0.06 3.52 13.04
CA GLY A 68 -0.78 3.22 14.19
C GLY A 68 -2.23 3.68 14.01
N GLU A 69 -2.68 3.86 12.76
CA GLU A 69 -4.03 4.28 12.41
C GLU A 69 -4.83 3.05 11.93
N PHE A 70 -6.02 2.81 12.46
CA PHE A 70 -6.92 1.76 11.97
C PHE A 70 -8.32 2.31 11.70
N LYS A 71 -8.53 2.75 10.46
CA LYS A 71 -9.84 2.74 9.80
C LYS A 71 -9.63 2.45 8.32
N VAL A 72 -9.73 1.17 7.95
CA VAL A 72 -9.89 0.80 6.54
C VAL A 72 -11.32 0.33 6.36
N ASP A 73 -12.20 1.25 5.98
CA ASP A 73 -13.58 0.93 5.60
C ASP A 73 -13.58 0.39 4.17
N PHE A 74 -13.45 -0.93 4.05
CA PHE A 74 -13.53 -1.62 2.76
C PHE A 74 -14.98 -1.72 2.29
N HIS A 75 -15.51 -0.68 1.63
CA HIS A 75 -16.68 -0.86 0.77
C HIS A 75 -16.27 -1.64 -0.48
N GLN A 76 -16.32 -2.97 -0.35
CA GLN A 76 -16.36 -3.89 -1.49
C GLN A 76 -17.69 -3.64 -2.22
N ASN A 77 -17.65 -2.91 -3.34
CA ASN A 77 -18.72 -2.95 -4.33
C ASN A 77 -18.67 -4.31 -5.02
N GLY A 78 -19.19 -5.33 -4.32
CA GLY A 78 -19.54 -6.61 -4.90
C GLY A 78 -20.64 -6.42 -5.92
N VAL A 79 -20.28 -6.51 -7.19
CA VAL A 79 -21.19 -6.80 -8.29
C VAL A 79 -22.08 -7.97 -7.87
N LYS A 80 -23.37 -7.71 -7.62
CA LYS A 80 -24.37 -8.77 -7.51
C LYS A 80 -24.55 -9.35 -8.90
N GLN A 81 -23.95 -10.50 -9.16
CA GLN A 81 -24.52 -11.45 -10.11
C GLN A 81 -25.69 -12.12 -9.37
N ASN A 82 -26.91 -11.80 -9.79
CA ASN A 82 -28.11 -12.64 -9.83
C ASN A 82 -29.17 -11.92 -10.65
#